data_AF-B7Q275-F1
#
_entry.id   AF-B7Q275-F1
#
_cell.length_a   1.000
_cell.length_b   1.000
_cell.length_c   1.000
_cell.angle_alpha   90.00
_cell.angle_beta   90.00
_cell.angle_gamma   90.00
#
_symmetry.space_group_name_H-M   'P 1'
#
loop_
_entity.id
_entity.type
_entity.pdbx_description
1 polymer ?
#
loop_
_entity_poly.entity_id
_entity_poly.type
_entity_poly.pdbx_seq_one_letter_code
_entity_poly.pdbx_strand_id
1 'polypeptide(L)'
;EKDVRIILGNFDEYWARKVFCQAFKMGMYGRKYQWIIVAMYRERWWEAPQADVSCQPSQMTEAIEGYIGTDLLPLSTSENITVSGL
;
A
#
# COMPACT_ATOMS: atom_id res chain seq x y z
N GLU A 1 3.73 9.45 -24.76
CA GLU A 1 3.77 9.15 -23.31
C GLU A 1 2.38 8.70 -22.87
N LYS A 2 2.24 7.72 -21.96
CA LYS A 2 0.92 7.23 -21.54
C LYS A 2 0.50 7.97 -20.27
N ASP A 3 -0.66 8.63 -20.30
CA ASP A 3 -1.20 9.33 -19.14
C ASP A 3 -1.87 8.37 -18.15
N VAL A 4 -1.07 7.65 -17.37
CA VAL A 4 -1.55 6.67 -16.39
C VAL A 4 -2.00 7.39 -15.11
N ARG A 5 -3.22 7.10 -14.66
CA ARG A 5 -3.83 7.70 -13.46
C ARG A 5 -4.25 6.69 -12.39
N ILE A 6 -4.45 5.43 -12.77
CA ILE A 6 -4.79 4.34 -11.85
C ILE A 6 -3.67 3.30 -11.95
N ILE A 7 -3.05 2.96 -10.82
CA ILE A 7 -1.94 2.01 -10.75
C ILE A 7 -2.32 0.83 -9.86
N LEU A 8 -2.21 -0.37 -10.43
CA LEU A 8 -2.37 -1.62 -9.71
C LEU A 8 -0.99 -2.15 -9.34
N GLY A 9 -0.67 -2.19 -8.05
CA GLY A 9 0.61 -2.65 -7.52
C GLY A 9 0.50 -4.04 -6.88
N ASN A 10 1.34 -4.97 -7.33
CA ASN A 10 1.51 -6.27 -6.69
C ASN A 10 2.99 -6.49 -6.36
N PHE A 11 3.35 -6.21 -5.12
CA PHE A 11 4.71 -6.31 -4.60
C PHE A 11 4.65 -6.64 -3.11
N ASP A 12 5.78 -7.03 -2.50
CA ASP A 12 5.87 -7.20 -1.05
C ASP A 12 6.16 -5.86 -0.34
N GLU A 13 6.16 -5.86 1.00
CA GLU A 13 6.40 -4.66 1.82
C GLU A 13 7.78 -4.01 1.55
N TYR A 14 8.80 -4.82 1.23
CA TYR A 14 10.15 -4.33 0.96
C TYR A 14 10.21 -3.57 -0.36
N TRP A 15 9.57 -4.10 -1.40
CA TRP A 15 9.46 -3.44 -2.70
C TRP A 15 8.47 -2.27 -2.65
N ALA A 16 7.41 -2.35 -1.85
CA ALA A 16 6.45 -1.26 -1.66
C ALA A 16 7.17 0.04 -1.29
N ARG A 17 8.05 0.00 -0.29
CA ARG A 17 8.79 1.20 0.15
C ARG A 17 9.67 1.78 -0.95
N LYS A 18 10.31 0.93 -1.76
CA LYS A 18 11.11 1.38 -2.91
C LYS A 18 10.25 2.03 -3.98
N VAL A 19 9.14 1.38 -4.35
CA VAL A 19 8.22 1.84 -5.39
C VAL A 19 7.62 3.18 -5.00
N PHE A 20 7.09 3.31 -3.78
CA PHE A 20 6.48 4.56 -3.34
C PHE A 20 7.50 5.70 -3.15
N CYS A 21 8.75 5.39 -2.76
CA CYS A 21 9.81 6.41 -2.77
C CYS A 21 10.12 6.92 -4.19
N GLN A 22 10.09 6.04 -5.21
CA GLN A 22 10.24 6.49 -6.59
C GLN A 22 9.00 7.22 -7.11
N ALA A 23 7.80 6.78 -6.74
CA ALA A 23 6.55 7.45 -7.07
C ALA A 23 6.53 8.89 -6.54
N PHE A 24 7.00 9.11 -5.30
CA PHE A 24 7.20 10.45 -4.74
C PHE A 24 8.11 11.32 -5.63
N LYS A 25 9.30 10.81 -5.94
CA LYS A 25 10.30 11.52 -6.77
C LYS A 25 9.79 11.84 -8.18
N MET A 26 8.90 11.00 -8.72
CA MET A 26 8.28 11.16 -10.03
C MET A 26 6.97 11.97 -9.99
N GLY A 27 6.53 12.44 -8.82
CA GLY A 27 5.27 13.19 -8.69
C GLY A 27 4.03 12.35 -8.96
N MET A 28 4.10 11.03 -8.77
CA MET A 28 3.02 10.06 -9.00
C MET A 28 2.16 9.83 -7.75
N TYR A 29 1.73 10.92 -7.11
CA TYR A 29 0.96 10.90 -5.88
C TYR A 29 -0.05 12.06 -5.82
N GLY A 30 -0.91 12.07 -4.79
CA GLY A 30 -1.95 13.08 -4.61
C GLY A 30 -3.13 12.91 -5.58
N ARG A 31 -3.95 13.95 -5.71
CA ARG A 31 -5.31 13.89 -6.31
C ARG A 31 -5.41 13.37 -7.76
N LYS A 32 -4.30 13.28 -8.49
CA LYS A 32 -4.26 12.81 -9.89
C LYS A 32 -3.99 11.32 -10.02
N TYR A 33 -3.60 10.64 -8.94
CA TYR A 33 -3.18 9.24 -8.99
C TYR A 33 -3.90 8.41 -7.93
N GLN A 34 -4.44 7.27 -8.34
CA GLN A 34 -4.99 6.28 -7.43
C GLN A 34 -4.14 5.01 -7.45
N TRP A 35 -3.60 4.66 -6.29
CA TRP A 35 -2.89 3.41 -6.07
C TRP A 35 -3.85 2.38 -5.47
N ILE A 36 -3.82 1.16 -6.02
CA ILE A 36 -4.50 -0.01 -5.47
C ILE A 36 -3.45 -1.10 -5.30
N ILE A 37 -3.24 -1.55 -4.07
CA ILE A 37 -2.20 -2.55 -3.75
C ILE A 37 -2.76 -3.68 -2.90
N VAL A 38 -2.05 -4.80 -2.86
CA VAL A 38 -2.29 -5.86 -1.86
C VAL A 38 -1.73 -5.39 -0.52
N ALA A 39 -2.56 -5.32 0.51
CA ALA A 39 -2.25 -4.71 1.81
C ALA A 39 -1.98 -5.73 2.92
N MET A 40 -1.34 -6.85 2.58
CA MET A 40 -0.86 -7.86 3.55
C MET A 40 0.44 -7.42 4.25
N TYR A 41 0.55 -6.14 4.61
CA TYR A 41 1.75 -5.53 5.20
C TYR A 41 1.53 -5.23 6.67
N ARG A 42 2.62 -4.96 7.39
CA ARG A 42 2.54 -4.51 8.77
C ARG A 42 1.85 -3.16 8.88
N GLU A 43 1.20 -2.92 10.02
CA GLU A 43 0.69 -1.59 10.33
C GLU A 43 1.80 -0.55 10.23
N ARG A 44 1.50 0.57 9.58
CA ARG A 44 2.45 1.68 9.34
C ARG A 44 3.76 1.25 8.67
N TRP A 45 3.70 0.28 7.77
CA TRP A 45 4.86 -0.23 7.02
C TRP A 45 5.69 0.87 6.34
N TRP A 46 5.08 1.98 5.93
CA TRP A 46 5.74 3.12 5.28
C TRP A 46 6.65 3.92 6.21
N GLU A 47 6.45 3.83 7.53
CA GLU A 47 7.29 4.48 8.55
C GLU A 47 8.54 3.66 8.89
N ALA A 48 8.56 2.38 8.50
CA ALA A 48 9.66 1.49 8.84
C ALA A 48 10.95 1.89 8.08
N PRO A 49 12.10 2.06 8.78
CA PRO A 49 13.35 2.41 8.13
C PRO A 49 13.81 1.31 7.16
N GLN A 50 14.35 1.72 6.01
CA GLN A 50 14.96 0.82 5.02
C GLN A 50 16.29 1.42 4.54
N ALA A 51 17.38 0.68 4.65
CA ALA A 51 18.72 1.19 4.34
C ALA A 51 18.89 1.66 2.88
N ASP A 52 18.15 1.08 1.95
CA ASP A 52 18.21 1.36 0.52
C ASP A 52 17.01 2.17 -0.01
N VAL A 53 16.27 2.83 0.88
CA VAL A 53 15.24 3.81 0.54
C VAL A 53 15.70 5.18 1.01
N SER A 54 15.88 6.10 0.07
CA SER A 54 16.41 7.44 0.37
C SER A 54 15.34 8.44 0.83
N CYS A 55 14.06 8.05 0.85
CA CYS A 55 12.97 8.94 1.18
C CYS A 55 12.78 9.04 2.69
N GLN A 56 12.48 10.25 3.17
CA GLN A 56 12.13 10.50 4.57
C GLN A 56 10.72 9.98 4.88
N PRO A 57 10.40 9.68 6.15
CA PRO A 57 9.06 9.22 6.53
C PRO A 57 7.93 10.15 6.07
N SER A 58 8.13 11.47 6.12
CA SER A 58 7.15 12.46 5.63
C SER A 58 6.89 12.34 4.12
N GLN A 59 7.93 12.10 3.34
CA GLN A 59 7.83 11.90 1.88
C GLN A 59 7.11 10.60 1.55
N MET A 60 7.39 9.55 2.33
CA MET A 60 6.68 8.27 2.20
C MET A 60 5.20 8.44 2.51
N THR A 61 4.84 9.11 3.61
CA THR A 61 3.45 9.40 3.97
C THR A 61 2.73 10.17 2.87
N GLU A 62 3.36 11.21 2.30
CA GLU A 62 2.77 11.98 1.20
C GLU A 62 2.56 11.14 -0.08
N ALA A 63 3.47 10.20 -0.36
CA ALA A 63 3.39 9.34 -1.53
C ALA A 63 2.27 8.30 -1.45
N ILE A 64 2.02 7.76 -0.25
CA ILE A 64 1.02 6.72 -0.03
C ILE A 64 -0.37 7.27 0.27
N GLU A 65 -0.49 8.54 0.65
CA GLU A 65 -1.74 9.15 1.10
C GLU A 65 -2.90 8.83 0.15
N GLY A 66 -3.97 8.23 0.67
CA GLY A 66 -5.17 7.87 -0.10
C GLY A 66 -5.07 6.60 -0.96
N TYR A 67 -4.05 5.75 -0.77
CA TYR A 67 -4.02 4.44 -1.43
C TYR A 67 -5.17 3.53 -0.97
N ILE A 68 -5.58 2.62 -1.85
CA ILE A 68 -6.54 1.56 -1.53
C ILE A 68 -5.76 0.28 -1.29
N GLY A 69 -5.84 -0.24 -0.07
CA GLY A 69 -5.36 -1.56 0.30
C GLY A 69 -6.42 -2.63 0.06
N THR A 70 -6.04 -3.73 -0.57
CA THR A 70 -6.89 -4.91 -0.75
C THR A 70 -6.32 -6.05 0.08
N ASP A 71 -7.19 -6.70 0.87
CA ASP A 71 -6.80 -7.83 1.71
C ASP A 71 -7.93 -8.87 1.75
N LEU A 72 -7.59 -10.09 2.14
CA LEU A 72 -8.53 -11.16 2.39
C LEU A 72 -8.91 -11.13 3.86
N LEU A 73 -10.21 -11.12 4.15
CA LEU A 73 -10.71 -11.29 5.50
C LEU A 73 -10.47 -12.76 5.93
N PRO A 74 -9.57 -13.05 6.90
CA PRO A 74 -9.19 -14.42 7.21
C PRO A 74 -10.26 -15.16 8.04
N LEU A 75 -11.11 -14.43 8.76
CA LEU A 75 -12.16 -14.97 9.62
C LEU A 75 -13.49 -14.28 9.34
N SER A 76 -14.57 -15.08 9.29
CA SER A 76 -15.92 -14.56 9.17
C SER A 76 -16.23 -13.56 10.28
N THR A 77 -16.87 -12.44 9.95
CA THR A 77 -17.45 -11.51 10.92
C THR A 77 -18.86 -11.91 11.34
N SER A 78 -19.38 -13.03 10.83
CA SER A 78 -20.70 -13.53 11.21
C SER A 78 -20.64 -14.13 12.61
N GLU A 79 -21.63 -13.80 13.44
CA GLU A 79 -21.84 -14.42 14.74
C GLU A 79 -22.60 -15.76 14.64
N ASN A 80 -22.95 -16.19 13.43
CA ASN A 80 -23.60 -17.47 13.22
C ASN A 80 -22.58 -18.60 13.32
N ILE A 81 -22.87 -19.55 14.21
CA ILE A 81 -22.08 -20.76 14.37
C ILE A 81 -22.16 -21.57 13.07
N THR A 82 -21.01 -21.78 12.44
CA THR A 82 -20.85 -22.63 11.26
C THR A 82 -21.05 -24.10 11.61
N VAL A 83 -21.24 -24.95 10.60
CA VAL A 83 -21.39 -26.41 10.80
C VAL A 83 -20.17 -27.03 11.52
N SER A 84 -19.00 -26.38 11.44
CA SER A 84 -17.78 -26.78 12.13
C SER A 84 -17.63 -26.20 13.55
N GLY A 85 -18.60 -25.42 14.04
CA GLY A 85 -18.62 -24.87 15.40
C GLY A 85 -17.83 -23.57 15.61
N LEU A 86 -17.33 -22.96 14.54
CA LEU A 86 -16.71 -21.63 14.52
C LEU A 86 -17.75 -20.55 14.27
#